data_AF-A0A6H0XUW2-F1
#
_entry.id   AF-A0A6H0XUW2-F1
#
_cell.length_a   1.000
_cell.length_b   1.000
_cell.length_c   1.000
_cell.angle_alpha   90.00
_cell.angle_beta   90.00
_cell.angle_gamma   90.00
#
_symmetry.space_group_name_H-M   'P 1'
#
loop_
_entity.id
_entity.type
_entity.pdbx_description
1 polymer ?
#
loop_
_entity_poly.entity_id
_entity_poly.type
_entity_poly.pdbx_seq_one_letter_code
_entity_poly.pdbx_strand_id
1 'polypeptide(L)'
;MLATAPAQSPTTFLALTSSASLLCTDRTLQAMEAFWTIYLPTEKQGQDGSIGGLLSAPWVPVVREIAEAEHYVKKALEACAYAGLGWIKDDHSLVRYGMQPYVYALRGVNKALQDPRQATSDTVLAACRVLSLFEMLRKLPASGREEVQATSWQTHAAGAYQLLRFRGRVRHTSSHGLHLYDGVRLMGVVQGLSQRQANTFTKLCWNLPQRDLRDELFDLMSSVPELFEASDQLLAECSCHTVQVTRELLMQRGNDLLQRYLVVAHALTAWESRALSLCQPDVPQDGSLSLAAHITLSMDAFNLFGQ
;
A
#
# COMPACT_ATOMS: atom_id res chain seq x y z
N MET A 1 39.58 -55.81 -7.49
CA MET A 1 39.12 -54.99 -6.34
C MET A 1 38.20 -53.91 -6.88
N LEU A 2 36.89 -54.18 -6.87
CA LEU A 2 35.84 -53.22 -7.22
C LEU A 2 35.16 -52.82 -5.90
N ALA A 3 35.35 -51.56 -5.50
CA ALA A 3 34.70 -51.01 -4.31
C ALA A 3 33.24 -50.68 -4.64
N THR A 4 32.32 -51.34 -3.95
CA THR A 4 30.88 -51.05 -3.98
C THR A 4 30.60 -49.81 -3.11
N ALA A 5 30.04 -48.76 -3.71
CA ALA A 5 29.50 -47.61 -2.98
C ALA A 5 28.23 -48.03 -2.21
N PRO A 6 27.98 -47.51 -0.99
CA PRO A 6 26.81 -47.88 -0.22
C PRO A 6 25.56 -47.25 -0.84
N ALA A 7 24.52 -48.06 -1.01
CA ALA A 7 23.20 -47.63 -1.44
C ALA A 7 22.61 -46.68 -0.38
N GLN A 8 22.47 -45.39 -0.72
CA GLN A 8 21.71 -44.45 0.10
C GLN A 8 20.23 -44.87 0.09
N SER A 9 19.70 -45.19 1.26
CA SER A 9 18.31 -45.61 1.45
C SER A 9 17.33 -44.47 1.10
N PRO A 10 16.36 -44.68 0.20
CA PRO A 10 15.42 -43.64 -0.25
C PRO A 10 14.56 -43.04 0.88
N THR A 11 14.39 -43.78 1.98
CA THR A 11 13.64 -43.38 3.18
C THR A 11 14.28 -42.22 3.94
N THR A 12 15.61 -42.14 3.95
CA THR A 12 16.35 -41.09 4.68
C THR A 12 16.23 -39.74 3.98
N PHE A 13 16.21 -39.74 2.64
CA PHE A 13 16.03 -38.53 1.84
C PHE A 13 14.63 -37.95 2.02
N LEU A 14 13.59 -38.79 1.98
CA LEU A 14 12.20 -38.38 2.18
C LEU A 14 11.93 -37.81 3.58
N ALA A 15 12.55 -38.37 4.63
CA ALA A 15 12.40 -37.90 6.00
C ALA A 15 13.10 -36.53 6.23
N LEU A 16 14.28 -36.32 5.63
CA LEU A 16 14.99 -35.05 5.67
C LEU A 16 14.24 -33.96 4.87
N THR A 17 13.70 -34.29 3.71
CA THR A 17 12.88 -33.34 2.93
C THR A 17 11.55 -33.02 3.61
N SER A 18 10.93 -34.01 4.27
CA SER A 18 9.66 -33.84 4.99
C SER A 18 9.84 -32.95 6.23
N SER A 19 10.85 -33.24 7.07
CA SER A 19 11.15 -32.41 8.25
C SER A 19 11.56 -30.98 7.89
N ALA A 20 12.39 -30.79 6.86
CA ALA A 20 12.73 -29.47 6.35
C ALA A 20 11.51 -28.73 5.76
N SER A 21 10.61 -29.44 5.06
CA SER A 21 9.37 -28.89 4.52
C SER A 21 8.39 -28.49 5.64
N LEU A 22 8.30 -29.28 6.71
CA LEU A 22 7.49 -28.98 7.89
C LEU A 22 8.02 -27.75 8.63
N LEU A 23 9.34 -27.68 8.86
CA LEU A 23 9.99 -26.51 9.49
C LEU A 23 9.85 -25.24 8.63
N CYS A 24 9.91 -25.36 7.31
CA CYS A 24 9.66 -24.26 6.39
C CYS A 24 8.21 -23.77 6.48
N THR A 25 7.25 -24.70 6.52
CA THR A 25 5.82 -24.40 6.63
C THR A 25 5.49 -23.75 7.98
N ASP A 26 6.06 -24.26 9.06
CA ASP A 26 5.92 -23.72 10.43
C ASP A 26 6.45 -22.27 10.52
N ARG A 27 7.66 -22.02 10.01
CA ARG A 27 8.23 -20.66 9.95
C ARG A 27 7.38 -19.70 9.11
N THR A 28 6.82 -20.18 8.01
CA THR A 28 5.95 -19.38 7.14
C THR A 28 4.65 -19.02 7.86
N LEU A 29 4.04 -19.98 8.55
CA LEU A 29 2.82 -19.76 9.34
C LEU A 29 3.06 -18.77 10.48
N GLN A 30 4.16 -18.92 11.23
CA GLN A 30 4.53 -18.00 12.31
C GLN A 30 4.78 -16.58 11.79
N ALA A 31 5.48 -16.43 10.67
CA ALA A 31 5.69 -15.12 10.06
C ALA A 31 4.35 -14.50 9.61
N MET A 32 3.46 -15.29 9.04
CA MET A 32 2.16 -14.85 8.56
C MET A 32 1.25 -14.39 9.71
N GLU A 33 1.19 -15.17 10.78
CA GLU A 33 0.41 -14.84 11.98
C GLU A 33 0.95 -13.57 12.65
N ALA A 34 2.27 -13.50 12.86
CA ALA A 34 2.92 -12.30 13.40
C ALA A 34 2.65 -11.07 12.53
N PHE A 35 2.71 -11.22 11.20
CA PHE A 35 2.39 -10.15 10.28
C PHE A 35 0.96 -9.63 10.46
N TRP A 36 -0.03 -10.51 10.56
CA TRP A 36 -1.41 -10.07 10.76
C TRP A 36 -1.62 -9.43 12.13
N THR A 37 -1.12 -10.04 13.20
CA THR A 37 -1.26 -9.50 14.56
C THR A 37 -0.63 -8.12 14.70
N ILE A 38 0.45 -7.85 13.97
CA ILE A 38 1.27 -6.65 14.16
C ILE A 38 0.94 -5.57 13.13
N TYR A 39 0.66 -5.96 11.89
CA TYR A 39 0.28 -5.02 10.83
C TYR A 39 -1.20 -4.63 10.93
N LEU A 40 -2.06 -5.51 11.45
CA LEU A 40 -3.51 -5.33 11.53
C LEU A 40 -4.05 -5.88 12.86
N PRO A 41 -3.80 -5.18 13.98
CA PRO A 41 -4.37 -5.57 15.26
C PRO A 41 -5.89 -5.72 15.12
N THR A 42 -6.43 -6.83 15.65
CA THR A 42 -7.81 -7.25 15.48
C THR A 42 -8.79 -6.09 15.66
N GLU A 43 -9.50 -5.75 14.59
CA GLU A 43 -10.59 -4.80 14.65
C GLU A 43 -11.73 -5.38 15.47
N LYS A 44 -12.29 -4.60 16.40
CA LYS A 44 -13.57 -4.96 17.02
C LYS A 44 -14.64 -4.84 15.94
N GLN A 45 -15.24 -5.97 15.55
CA GLN A 45 -16.39 -5.99 14.64
C GLN A 45 -17.49 -5.07 15.18
N GLY A 46 -17.98 -4.13 14.36
CA GLY A 46 -19.14 -3.31 14.66
C GLY A 46 -18.89 -1.81 14.87
N GLN A 47 -17.71 -1.27 14.58
CA GLN A 47 -17.49 0.18 14.54
C GLN A 47 -17.36 0.71 13.11
N ASP A 48 -18.43 0.56 12.34
CA ASP A 48 -18.60 1.22 11.05
C ASP A 48 -18.73 2.74 11.29
N GLY A 49 -17.58 3.43 11.36
CA GLY A 49 -17.47 4.88 11.61
C GLY A 49 -16.40 5.33 12.62
N SER A 50 -15.69 4.42 13.28
CA SER A 50 -14.57 4.75 14.19
C SER A 50 -13.25 5.01 13.44
N ILE A 51 -12.21 5.55 14.12
CA ILE A 51 -10.82 5.54 13.62
C ILE A 51 -10.38 4.13 13.21
N GLY A 52 -10.96 3.10 13.83
CA GLY A 52 -10.83 1.71 13.37
C GLY A 52 -11.07 1.61 11.86
N GLY A 53 -12.13 2.21 11.32
CA GLY A 53 -12.41 2.32 9.88
C GLY A 53 -11.36 3.11 9.07
N LEU A 54 -10.62 4.03 9.69
CA LEU A 54 -9.52 4.78 9.05
C LEU A 54 -8.22 3.97 8.94
N LEU A 55 -8.05 2.98 9.82
CA LEU A 55 -6.95 2.01 9.83
C LEU A 55 -7.38 0.61 9.38
N SER A 56 -8.67 0.41 9.14
CA SER A 56 -9.26 -0.82 8.66
C SER A 56 -8.59 -1.32 7.41
N ALA A 57 -8.55 -2.63 7.28
CA ALA A 57 -8.03 -3.24 6.09
C ALA A 57 -9.12 -4.12 5.49
N PRO A 58 -10.19 -3.51 4.94
CA PRO A 58 -11.31 -4.26 4.35
C PRO A 58 -10.86 -5.11 3.17
N TRP A 59 -9.69 -4.80 2.61
CA TRP A 59 -8.99 -5.57 1.60
C TRP A 59 -8.41 -6.90 2.10
N VAL A 60 -8.20 -7.08 3.41
CA VAL A 60 -7.49 -8.26 3.94
C VAL A 60 -8.31 -9.53 3.85
N PRO A 61 -9.58 -9.57 4.26
CA PRO A 61 -10.42 -10.74 4.02
C PRO A 61 -10.44 -11.12 2.54
N VAL A 62 -10.57 -10.13 1.66
CA VAL A 62 -10.57 -10.30 0.20
C VAL A 62 -9.27 -10.93 -0.30
N VAL A 63 -8.12 -10.39 0.10
CA VAL A 63 -6.82 -10.92 -0.33
C VAL A 63 -6.56 -12.32 0.25
N ARG A 64 -7.02 -12.61 1.47
CA ARG A 64 -6.89 -13.95 2.06
C ARG A 64 -7.71 -14.98 1.31
N GLU A 65 -8.96 -14.68 1.01
CA GLU A 65 -9.84 -15.53 0.18
C GLU A 65 -9.19 -15.82 -1.18
N ILE A 66 -8.68 -14.78 -1.85
CA ILE A 66 -7.99 -14.95 -3.13
C ILE A 66 -6.73 -15.82 -2.97
N ALA A 67 -5.96 -15.64 -1.89
CA ALA A 67 -4.73 -16.39 -1.64
C ALA A 67 -4.96 -17.89 -1.35
N GLU A 68 -6.17 -18.29 -0.94
CA GLU A 68 -6.55 -19.70 -0.80
C GLU A 68 -6.61 -20.40 -2.17
N ALA A 69 -7.05 -19.68 -3.20
CA ALA A 69 -7.16 -20.19 -4.57
C ALA A 69 -5.90 -19.96 -5.40
N GLU A 70 -5.15 -18.88 -5.17
CA GLU A 70 -4.16 -18.36 -6.11
C GLU A 70 -2.75 -18.28 -5.51
N HIS A 71 -1.87 -19.18 -5.98
CA HIS A 71 -0.57 -19.42 -5.34
C HIS A 71 0.36 -18.21 -5.35
N TYR A 72 0.33 -17.39 -6.41
CA TYR A 72 1.20 -16.21 -6.49
C TYR A 72 0.74 -15.09 -5.54
N VAL A 73 -0.55 -15.01 -5.22
CA VAL A 73 -1.07 -14.09 -4.19
C VAL A 73 -0.63 -14.56 -2.81
N LYS A 74 -0.71 -15.87 -2.54
CA LYS A 74 -0.16 -16.46 -1.32
C LYS A 74 1.33 -16.16 -1.16
N LYS A 75 2.13 -16.27 -2.23
CA LYS A 75 3.56 -15.90 -2.18
C LYS A 75 3.78 -14.41 -1.94
N ALA A 76 2.94 -13.53 -2.47
CA ALA A 76 3.02 -12.11 -2.13
C ALA A 76 2.81 -11.88 -0.61
N LEU A 77 1.82 -12.57 -0.01
CA LEU A 77 1.57 -12.50 1.44
C LEU A 77 2.75 -13.06 2.26
N GLU A 78 3.32 -14.20 1.85
CA GLU A 78 4.52 -14.75 2.49
C GLU A 78 5.69 -13.75 2.46
N ALA A 79 5.88 -13.03 1.35
CA ALA A 79 6.91 -12.01 1.23
C ALA A 79 6.70 -10.88 2.24
N CYS A 80 5.48 -10.34 2.33
CA CYS A 80 5.12 -9.31 3.32
C CYS A 80 5.32 -9.83 4.75
N ALA A 81 4.98 -11.08 5.01
CA ALA A 81 5.15 -11.69 6.32
C ALA A 81 6.62 -11.73 6.76
N TYR A 82 7.51 -12.17 5.87
CA TYR A 82 8.94 -12.14 6.13
C TYR A 82 9.51 -10.72 6.27
N ALA A 83 9.08 -9.79 5.43
CA ALA A 83 9.53 -8.40 5.51
C ALA A 83 9.06 -7.72 6.81
N GLY A 84 7.80 -7.90 7.19
CA GLY A 84 7.24 -7.38 8.43
C GLY A 84 7.93 -7.96 9.66
N LEU A 85 8.10 -9.29 9.71
CA LEU A 85 8.79 -9.93 10.83
C LEU A 85 10.26 -9.50 10.92
N GLY A 86 10.94 -9.38 9.76
CA GLY A 86 12.31 -8.86 9.68
C GLY A 86 12.40 -7.43 10.18
N TRP A 87 11.43 -6.59 9.84
CA TRP A 87 11.38 -5.22 10.31
C TRP A 87 11.24 -5.14 11.85
N ILE A 88 10.34 -5.94 12.42
CA ILE A 88 10.06 -5.94 13.87
C ILE A 88 11.24 -6.47 14.68
N LYS A 89 11.92 -7.48 14.15
CA LYS A 89 13.08 -8.12 14.80
C LYS A 89 14.41 -7.42 14.48
N ASP A 90 14.38 -6.38 13.65
CA ASP A 90 15.57 -5.77 13.05
C ASP A 90 16.50 -6.81 12.40
N ASP A 91 15.89 -7.81 11.75
CA ASP A 91 16.57 -8.94 11.11
C ASP A 91 16.44 -8.85 9.58
N HIS A 92 17.46 -8.27 8.95
CA HIS A 92 17.55 -8.16 7.49
C HIS A 92 17.64 -9.50 6.77
N SER A 93 18.03 -10.58 7.45
CA SER A 93 18.04 -11.91 6.82
C SER A 93 16.62 -12.38 6.50
N LEU A 94 15.64 -12.07 7.36
CA LEU A 94 14.22 -12.33 7.12
C LEU A 94 13.70 -11.53 5.92
N VAL A 95 14.05 -10.24 5.82
CA VAL A 95 13.70 -9.43 4.63
C VAL A 95 14.27 -10.06 3.35
N ARG A 96 15.52 -10.55 3.40
CA ARG A 96 16.16 -11.25 2.28
C ARG A 96 15.46 -12.57 1.94
N TYR A 97 14.99 -13.34 2.93
CA TYR A 97 14.16 -14.52 2.68
C TYR A 97 12.85 -14.17 1.98
N GLY A 98 12.25 -13.02 2.29
CA GLY A 98 11.05 -12.49 1.63
C GLY A 98 11.23 -12.18 0.13
N MET A 99 12.47 -12.00 -0.35
CA MET A 99 12.73 -11.75 -1.78
C MET A 99 12.36 -12.93 -2.68
N GLN A 100 12.56 -14.16 -2.23
CA GLN A 100 12.23 -15.35 -3.03
C GLN A 100 10.72 -15.46 -3.33
N PRO A 101 9.82 -15.41 -2.32
CA PRO A 101 8.38 -15.42 -2.59
C PRO A 101 7.91 -14.13 -3.31
N TYR A 102 8.54 -12.98 -3.08
CA TYR A 102 8.27 -11.75 -3.84
C TYR A 102 8.53 -11.92 -5.35
N VAL A 103 9.71 -12.43 -5.73
CA VAL A 103 10.07 -12.68 -7.14
C VAL A 103 9.14 -13.73 -7.77
N TYR A 104 8.75 -14.76 -7.01
CA TYR A 104 7.78 -15.74 -7.48
C TYR A 104 6.44 -15.07 -7.80
N ALA A 105 5.93 -14.25 -6.87
CA ALA A 105 4.67 -13.56 -7.03
C ALA A 105 4.67 -12.60 -8.23
N LEU A 106 5.77 -11.84 -8.42
CA LEU A 106 5.96 -10.99 -9.61
C LEU A 106 5.91 -11.77 -10.92
N ARG A 107 6.52 -12.96 -10.99
CA ARG A 107 6.44 -13.82 -12.18
C ARG A 107 5.01 -14.29 -12.46
N GLY A 108 4.25 -14.60 -11.40
CA GLY A 108 2.83 -14.95 -11.50
C GLY A 108 1.99 -13.81 -12.07
N VAL A 109 2.17 -12.60 -11.53
CA VAL A 109 1.53 -11.37 -12.03
C VAL A 109 1.88 -11.13 -13.50
N ASN A 110 3.18 -11.15 -13.84
CA ASN A 110 3.62 -10.93 -15.22
C ASN A 110 3.04 -11.96 -16.20
N LYS A 111 2.88 -13.22 -15.79
CA LYS A 111 2.23 -14.24 -16.60
C LYS A 111 0.74 -13.95 -16.78
N ALA A 112 0.03 -13.59 -15.70
CA ALA A 112 -1.39 -13.27 -15.74
C ALA A 112 -1.68 -12.02 -16.60
N LEU A 113 -0.78 -11.04 -16.62
CA LEU A 113 -0.89 -9.85 -17.46
C LEU A 113 -0.83 -10.14 -18.97
N GLN A 114 -0.31 -11.30 -19.39
CA GLN A 114 -0.26 -11.69 -20.81
C GLN A 114 -1.62 -12.12 -21.36
N ASP A 115 -2.58 -12.46 -20.49
CA ASP A 115 -3.96 -12.79 -20.86
C ASP A 115 -4.87 -11.60 -20.50
N PRO A 116 -5.50 -10.92 -21.48
CA PRO A 116 -6.37 -9.77 -21.22
C PRO A 116 -7.51 -10.04 -20.22
N ARG A 117 -8.00 -11.29 -20.13
CA ARG A 117 -9.03 -11.66 -19.15
C ARG A 117 -8.45 -11.71 -17.75
N GLN A 118 -7.30 -12.35 -17.59
CA GLN A 118 -6.62 -12.45 -16.29
C GLN A 118 -6.05 -11.10 -15.85
N ALA A 119 -5.52 -10.29 -16.76
CA ALA A 119 -5.03 -8.95 -16.48
C ALA A 119 -6.11 -8.07 -15.81
N THR A 120 -7.39 -8.32 -16.09
CA THR A 120 -8.52 -7.59 -15.48
C THR A 120 -9.16 -8.31 -14.27
N SER A 121 -8.53 -9.34 -13.72
CA SER A 121 -9.06 -10.13 -12.59
C SER A 121 -8.68 -9.55 -11.22
N ASP A 122 -9.55 -9.65 -10.22
CA ASP A 122 -9.27 -9.16 -8.86
C ASP A 122 -8.01 -9.80 -8.26
N THR A 123 -7.66 -11.02 -8.68
CA THR A 123 -6.41 -11.70 -8.31
C THR A 123 -5.16 -10.91 -8.66
N VAL A 124 -5.06 -10.38 -9.88
CA VAL A 124 -3.88 -9.59 -10.29
C VAL A 124 -3.79 -8.31 -9.48
N LEU A 125 -4.91 -7.64 -9.25
CA LEU A 125 -4.95 -6.41 -8.46
C LEU A 125 -4.59 -6.67 -6.99
N ALA A 126 -5.08 -7.77 -6.41
CA ALA A 126 -4.72 -8.24 -5.08
C ALA A 126 -3.22 -8.50 -4.95
N ALA A 127 -2.63 -9.23 -5.90
CA ALA A 127 -1.19 -9.46 -5.90
C ALA A 127 -0.40 -8.15 -6.00
N CYS A 128 -0.76 -7.24 -6.93
CA CYS A 128 -0.11 -5.94 -7.05
C CYS A 128 -0.19 -5.15 -5.74
N ARG A 129 -1.35 -5.11 -5.08
CA ARG A 129 -1.49 -4.45 -3.79
C ARG A 129 -0.52 -5.00 -2.74
N VAL A 130 -0.49 -6.32 -2.58
CA VAL A 130 0.35 -6.97 -1.56
C VAL A 130 1.84 -6.80 -1.89
N LEU A 131 2.22 -6.86 -3.17
CA LEU A 131 3.60 -6.62 -3.60
C LEU A 131 4.06 -5.18 -3.31
N SER A 132 3.19 -4.19 -3.46
CA SER A 132 3.50 -2.81 -3.06
C SER A 132 3.77 -2.69 -1.56
N LEU A 133 2.99 -3.42 -0.75
CA LEU A 133 3.20 -3.48 0.69
C LEU A 133 4.57 -4.09 1.03
N PHE A 134 4.97 -5.17 0.37
CA PHE A 134 6.32 -5.73 0.54
C PHE A 134 7.40 -4.69 0.24
N GLU A 135 7.26 -3.94 -0.85
CA GLU A 135 8.22 -2.90 -1.26
C GLU A 135 8.35 -1.78 -0.22
N MET A 136 7.25 -1.44 0.44
CA MET A 136 7.23 -0.49 1.56
C MET A 136 7.92 -1.07 2.80
N LEU A 137 7.65 -2.34 3.12
CA LEU A 137 8.17 -3.00 4.32
C LEU A 137 9.65 -3.40 4.23
N ARG A 138 10.20 -3.61 3.02
CA ARG A 138 11.61 -3.97 2.86
C ARG A 138 12.55 -2.80 3.15
N LYS A 139 12.64 -2.34 4.40
CA LYS A 139 13.69 -1.42 4.83
C LYS A 139 15.04 -2.05 4.54
N LEU A 140 15.74 -1.54 3.53
CA LEU A 140 17.14 -1.89 3.32
C LEU A 140 17.99 -1.04 4.28
N PRO A 141 19.09 -1.59 4.83
CA PRO A 141 19.99 -0.80 5.65
C PRO A 141 20.47 0.43 4.87
N ALA A 142 20.68 1.53 5.60
CA ALA A 142 21.22 2.81 5.12
C ALA A 142 22.59 2.60 4.45
N SER A 143 22.55 2.16 3.21
CA SER A 143 23.69 1.79 2.37
C SER A 143 23.65 2.59 1.06
N GLY A 144 22.91 3.71 1.05
CA GLY A 144 22.64 4.51 -0.15
C GLY A 144 21.67 3.85 -1.13
N ARG A 145 20.84 2.89 -0.68
CA ARG A 145 19.86 2.18 -1.53
C ARG A 145 18.41 2.64 -1.34
N GLU A 146 18.20 3.68 -0.54
CA GLU A 146 16.87 4.26 -0.27
C GLU A 146 16.23 4.78 -1.56
N GLU A 147 17.01 5.46 -2.42
CA GLU A 147 16.58 5.91 -3.74
C GLU A 147 16.08 4.74 -4.62
N VAL A 148 16.74 3.59 -4.55
CA VAL A 148 16.35 2.38 -5.31
C VAL A 148 15.04 1.79 -4.79
N GLN A 149 14.79 1.85 -3.47
CA GLN A 149 13.52 1.43 -2.89
C GLN A 149 12.38 2.35 -3.31
N ALA A 150 12.56 3.67 -3.17
CA ALA A 150 11.57 4.67 -3.57
C ALA A 150 11.24 4.55 -5.07
N THR A 151 12.25 4.40 -5.92
CA THR A 151 12.06 4.23 -7.38
C THR A 151 11.29 2.97 -7.73
N SER A 152 11.58 1.85 -7.06
CA SER A 152 10.85 0.58 -7.26
C SER A 152 9.38 0.72 -6.88
N TRP A 153 9.09 1.31 -5.72
CA TRP A 153 7.72 1.51 -5.26
C TRP A 153 6.95 2.46 -6.19
N GLN A 154 7.57 3.54 -6.64
CA GLN A 154 6.98 4.48 -7.61
C GLN A 154 6.67 3.80 -8.96
N THR A 155 7.58 2.94 -9.44
CA THR A 155 7.37 2.19 -10.69
C THR A 155 6.21 1.21 -10.55
N HIS A 156 6.14 0.50 -9.42
CA HIS A 156 5.05 -0.42 -9.12
C HIS A 156 3.71 0.31 -9.00
N ALA A 157 3.69 1.47 -8.33
CA ALA A 157 2.53 2.34 -8.21
C ALA A 157 2.02 2.83 -9.57
N ALA A 158 2.92 3.31 -10.43
CA ALA A 158 2.58 3.68 -11.80
C ALA A 158 1.95 2.51 -12.59
N GLY A 159 2.50 1.31 -12.47
CA GLY A 159 1.96 0.09 -13.09
C GLY A 159 0.56 -0.26 -12.57
N ALA A 160 0.35 -0.16 -11.25
CA ALA A 160 -0.95 -0.39 -10.63
C ALA A 160 -2.04 0.57 -11.16
N TYR A 161 -1.70 1.83 -11.46
CA TYR A 161 -2.67 2.77 -12.05
C TYR A 161 -3.01 2.44 -13.50
N GLN A 162 -2.03 2.03 -14.30
CA GLN A 162 -2.30 1.62 -15.67
C GLN A 162 -3.20 0.38 -15.68
N LEU A 163 -2.96 -0.56 -14.78
CA LEU A 163 -3.81 -1.72 -14.59
C LEU A 163 -5.24 -1.31 -14.21
N LEU A 164 -5.38 -0.41 -13.23
CA LEU A 164 -6.67 0.09 -12.78
C LEU A 164 -7.44 0.78 -13.91
N ARG A 165 -6.78 1.62 -14.72
CA ARG A 165 -7.38 2.21 -15.93
C ARG A 165 -7.82 1.16 -16.93
N PHE A 166 -6.98 0.16 -17.18
CA PHE A 166 -7.28 -0.93 -18.12
C PHE A 166 -8.48 -1.77 -17.67
N ARG A 167 -8.65 -2.01 -16.36
CA ARG A 167 -9.81 -2.72 -15.80
C ARG A 167 -11.12 -1.94 -15.99
N GLY A 168 -11.04 -0.61 -15.94
CA GLY A 168 -12.19 0.29 -16.00
C GLY A 168 -13.04 0.29 -14.73
N ARG A 169 -13.81 1.36 -14.54
CA ARG A 169 -14.57 1.65 -13.31
C ARG A 169 -15.52 0.52 -12.90
N VAL A 170 -16.18 -0.13 -13.86
CA VAL A 170 -17.22 -1.16 -13.60
C VAL A 170 -16.68 -2.34 -12.79
N ARG A 171 -15.41 -2.71 -12.95
CA ARG A 171 -14.80 -3.82 -12.20
C ARG A 171 -14.46 -3.48 -10.76
N HIS A 172 -14.65 -2.23 -10.35
CA HIS A 172 -14.41 -1.74 -8.99
C HIS A 172 -15.72 -1.42 -8.26
N THR A 173 -16.88 -1.82 -8.81
CA THR A 173 -18.17 -1.69 -8.12
C THR A 173 -18.59 -2.98 -7.40
N SER A 174 -17.86 -4.09 -7.58
CA SER A 174 -18.02 -5.30 -6.76
C SER A 174 -17.41 -5.09 -5.37
N SER A 175 -17.80 -5.91 -4.40
CA SER A 175 -17.20 -5.89 -3.05
C SER A 175 -15.68 -6.06 -3.09
N HIS A 176 -15.18 -7.08 -3.81
CA HIS A 176 -13.76 -7.35 -3.95
C HIS A 176 -13.03 -6.21 -4.67
N GLY A 177 -13.54 -5.80 -5.83
CA GLY A 177 -12.92 -4.77 -6.67
C GLY A 177 -12.81 -3.41 -5.97
N LEU A 178 -13.77 -3.11 -5.09
CA LEU A 178 -13.82 -1.87 -4.31
C LEU A 178 -12.83 -1.86 -3.15
N HIS A 179 -12.75 -2.94 -2.37
CA HIS A 179 -11.75 -3.04 -1.30
C HIS A 179 -10.32 -3.08 -1.86
N LEU A 180 -10.12 -3.69 -3.03
CA LEU A 180 -8.81 -3.72 -3.68
C LEU A 180 -8.43 -2.36 -4.29
N TYR A 181 -9.42 -1.60 -4.78
CA TYR A 181 -9.23 -0.23 -5.28
C TYR A 181 -8.66 0.69 -4.20
N ASP A 182 -9.17 0.61 -2.97
CA ASP A 182 -8.86 1.52 -1.86
C ASP A 182 -7.36 1.84 -1.70
N GLY A 183 -6.53 0.86 -1.39
CA GLY A 183 -5.08 1.13 -1.24
C GLY A 183 -4.31 1.40 -2.53
N VAL A 184 -4.88 1.19 -3.74
CA VAL A 184 -4.29 1.80 -4.94
C VAL A 184 -4.48 3.33 -4.90
N ARG A 185 -5.59 3.81 -4.34
CA ARG A 185 -5.82 5.26 -4.12
C ARG A 185 -4.75 5.86 -3.21
N LEU A 186 -4.47 5.21 -2.08
CA LEU A 186 -3.48 5.68 -1.12
C LEU A 186 -2.09 5.78 -1.77
N MET A 187 -1.68 4.75 -2.52
CA MET A 187 -0.45 4.82 -3.30
C MET A 187 -0.47 6.03 -4.24
N GLY A 188 -1.61 6.28 -4.90
CA GLY A 188 -1.81 7.40 -5.84
C GLY A 188 -1.59 8.74 -5.20
N VAL A 189 -2.26 8.96 -4.08
CA VAL A 189 -2.11 10.19 -3.30
C VAL A 189 -0.66 10.37 -2.84
N VAL A 190 -0.05 9.34 -2.25
CA VAL A 190 1.33 9.41 -1.73
C VAL A 190 2.34 9.70 -2.84
N GLN A 191 2.26 9.01 -3.97
CA GLN A 191 3.14 9.27 -5.10
C GLN A 191 2.98 10.70 -5.64
N GLY A 192 1.73 11.16 -5.81
CA GLY A 192 1.47 12.51 -6.32
C GLY A 192 1.97 13.60 -5.38
N LEU A 193 1.80 13.41 -4.07
CA LEU A 193 2.30 14.34 -3.06
C LEU A 193 3.83 14.38 -3.05
N SER A 194 4.49 13.22 -3.05
CA SER A 194 5.96 13.11 -3.09
C SER A 194 6.56 13.76 -4.34
N GLN A 195 5.91 13.60 -5.49
CA GLN A 195 6.36 14.18 -6.76
C GLN A 195 5.88 15.63 -6.97
N ARG A 196 5.02 16.15 -6.08
CA ARG A 196 4.34 17.44 -6.23
C ARG A 196 3.62 17.58 -7.57
N GLN A 197 3.11 16.47 -8.12
CA GLN A 197 2.54 16.40 -9.46
C GLN A 197 1.29 15.53 -9.48
N ALA A 198 0.27 15.96 -10.21
CA ALA A 198 -0.91 15.13 -10.41
C ALA A 198 -0.58 13.93 -11.31
N ASN A 199 -0.83 12.73 -10.80
CA ASN A 199 -0.55 11.49 -11.51
C ASN A 199 -1.80 10.93 -12.19
N THR A 200 -1.62 9.78 -12.84
CA THR A 200 -2.69 9.10 -13.57
C THR A 200 -3.88 8.77 -12.67
N PHE A 201 -3.64 8.45 -11.39
CA PHE A 201 -4.70 8.14 -10.43
C PHE A 201 -5.43 9.37 -9.94
N THR A 202 -4.73 10.45 -9.53
CA THR A 202 -5.41 11.66 -9.03
C THR A 202 -6.26 12.34 -10.10
N LYS A 203 -5.98 12.07 -11.38
CA LYS A 203 -6.79 12.47 -12.53
C LYS A 203 -8.00 11.55 -12.80
N LEU A 204 -8.15 10.44 -12.08
CA LEU A 204 -9.33 9.59 -12.17
C LEU A 204 -10.48 10.20 -11.37
N CYS A 205 -11.47 10.73 -12.07
CA CYS A 205 -12.70 11.25 -11.46
C CYS A 205 -13.70 10.12 -11.15
N TRP A 206 -13.24 9.02 -10.56
CA TRP A 206 -14.09 7.87 -10.26
C TRP A 206 -14.80 8.03 -8.92
N ASN A 207 -16.07 8.38 -8.95
CA ASN A 207 -16.94 8.38 -7.77
C ASN A 207 -17.47 6.97 -7.53
N LEU A 208 -16.84 6.21 -6.63
CA LEU A 208 -17.31 4.89 -6.20
C LEU A 208 -18.28 5.01 -5.01
N PRO A 209 -19.21 4.06 -4.83
CA PRO A 209 -20.35 4.21 -3.91
C PRO A 209 -20.04 4.05 -2.41
N GLN A 210 -18.81 3.70 -2.03
CA GLN A 210 -18.41 3.67 -0.61
C GLN A 210 -17.89 5.06 -0.21
N ARG A 211 -18.35 5.54 0.95
CA ARG A 211 -17.99 6.84 1.52
C ARG A 211 -17.91 6.71 3.04
N ASP A 212 -16.93 5.96 3.49
CA ASP A 212 -16.49 6.08 4.88
C ASP A 212 -15.60 7.34 5.06
N LEU A 213 -15.14 7.61 6.28
CA LEU A 213 -14.27 8.76 6.55
C LEU A 213 -12.95 8.69 5.78
N ARG A 214 -12.41 7.48 5.57
CA ARG A 214 -11.16 7.31 4.82
C ARG A 214 -11.36 7.65 3.36
N ASP A 215 -12.45 7.20 2.76
CA ASP A 215 -12.78 7.49 1.39
C ASP A 215 -12.87 8.99 1.15
N GLU A 216 -13.49 9.71 2.08
CA GLU A 216 -13.57 11.18 2.03
C GLU A 216 -12.19 11.84 2.17
N LEU A 217 -11.34 11.34 3.08
CA LEU A 217 -9.97 11.84 3.23
C LEU A 217 -9.18 11.68 1.93
N PHE A 218 -9.23 10.50 1.30
CA PHE A 218 -8.53 10.23 0.05
C PHE A 218 -9.04 11.10 -1.10
N ASP A 219 -10.33 11.39 -1.16
CA ASP A 219 -10.88 12.31 -2.16
C ASP A 219 -10.36 13.74 -1.94
N LEU A 220 -10.34 14.23 -0.70
CA LEU A 220 -9.76 15.54 -0.37
C LEU A 220 -8.28 15.61 -0.74
N MET A 221 -7.50 14.60 -0.35
CA MET A 221 -6.06 14.54 -0.62
C MET A 221 -5.75 14.34 -2.11
N SER A 222 -6.62 13.71 -2.89
CA SER A 222 -6.39 13.46 -4.32
C SER A 222 -6.20 14.74 -5.15
N SER A 223 -6.79 15.85 -4.71
CA SER A 223 -6.67 17.16 -5.37
C SER A 223 -5.37 17.90 -5.07
N VAL A 224 -4.70 17.58 -3.95
CA VAL A 224 -3.54 18.33 -3.44
C VAL A 224 -2.33 18.26 -4.39
N PRO A 225 -1.97 17.12 -5.01
CA PRO A 225 -0.87 17.08 -5.97
C PRO A 225 -1.04 18.03 -7.16
N GLU A 226 -2.27 18.23 -7.64
CA GLU A 226 -2.54 19.20 -8.72
C GLU A 226 -2.32 20.64 -8.24
N LEU A 227 -2.64 20.96 -6.99
CA LEU A 227 -2.37 22.26 -6.40
C LEU A 227 -0.87 22.54 -6.27
N PHE A 228 -0.08 21.52 -5.90
CA PHE A 228 1.38 21.64 -5.88
C PHE A 228 1.95 21.85 -7.27
N GLU A 229 1.49 21.08 -8.26
CA GLU A 229 1.92 21.22 -9.65
C GLU A 229 1.63 22.62 -10.21
N ALA A 230 0.41 23.13 -9.98
CA ALA A 230 0.01 24.47 -10.39
C ALA A 230 0.83 25.56 -9.68
N SER A 231 1.19 25.36 -8.41
CA SER A 231 2.05 26.26 -7.65
C SER A 231 3.46 26.31 -8.25
N ASP A 232 4.04 25.15 -8.55
CA ASP A 232 5.39 25.05 -9.09
C ASP A 232 5.47 25.68 -10.49
N GLN A 233 4.43 25.48 -11.32
CA GLN A 233 4.30 26.14 -12.62
C GLN A 233 4.20 27.67 -12.49
N LEU A 234 3.37 28.18 -11.58
CA LEU A 234 3.21 29.62 -11.36
C LEU A 234 4.53 30.26 -10.88
N LEU A 235 5.26 29.60 -9.98
CA LEU A 235 6.55 30.07 -9.49
C LEU A 235 7.62 30.09 -10.60
N ALA A 236 7.64 29.09 -11.48
CA ALA A 236 8.54 29.03 -12.62
C ALA A 236 8.27 30.19 -13.60
N GLU A 237 7.00 30.49 -13.88
CA GLU A 237 6.61 31.62 -14.74
C GLU A 237 6.99 32.97 -14.13
N CYS A 238 6.78 33.17 -12.83
CA CYS A 238 7.20 34.40 -12.12
C CYS A 238 8.72 34.62 -12.20
N SER A 239 9.50 33.54 -12.27
CA SER A 239 10.95 33.58 -12.29
C SER A 239 11.54 33.76 -13.70
N CYS A 240 10.73 33.58 -14.76
CA CYS A 240 11.20 33.67 -16.13
C CYS A 240 11.01 35.09 -16.70
N HIS A 241 12.10 35.73 -17.12
CA HIS A 241 12.07 37.07 -17.71
C HIS A 241 11.61 37.08 -19.18
N THR A 242 11.43 35.91 -19.78
CA THR A 242 11.19 35.72 -21.22
C THR A 242 9.70 35.68 -21.59
N VAL A 243 8.82 35.44 -20.62
CA VAL A 243 7.38 35.26 -20.86
C VAL A 243 6.67 36.61 -20.69
N GLN A 244 6.03 37.09 -21.76
CA GLN A 244 5.15 38.28 -21.77
C GLN A 244 3.82 38.05 -21.04
N VAL A 245 3.82 37.36 -19.91
CA VAL A 245 2.62 37.26 -19.07
C VAL A 245 2.51 38.57 -18.30
N THR A 246 1.34 39.20 -18.37
CA THR A 246 1.08 40.44 -17.62
C THR A 246 1.07 40.15 -16.12
N ARG A 247 1.57 41.10 -15.33
CA ARG A 247 1.53 41.02 -13.86
C ARG A 247 0.11 40.77 -13.34
N GLU A 248 -0.89 41.35 -14.00
CA GLU A 248 -2.31 41.16 -13.70
C GLU A 248 -2.73 39.69 -13.84
N LEU A 249 -2.31 39.00 -14.91
CA LEU A 249 -2.64 37.59 -15.13
C LEU A 249 -1.98 36.68 -14.09
N LEU A 250 -0.73 36.94 -13.70
CA LEU A 250 -0.06 36.20 -12.61
C LEU A 250 -0.78 36.38 -11.28
N MET A 251 -1.19 37.61 -10.95
CA MET A 251 -1.96 37.89 -9.73
C MET A 251 -3.32 37.19 -9.75
N GLN A 252 -4.01 37.20 -10.89
CA GLN A 252 -5.29 36.51 -11.05
C GLN A 252 -5.15 35.00 -10.83
N ARG A 253 -4.15 34.37 -11.47
CA ARG A 253 -3.87 32.93 -11.28
C ARG A 253 -3.43 32.59 -9.87
N GLY A 254 -2.62 33.45 -9.24
CA GLY A 254 -2.22 33.29 -7.84
C GLY A 254 -3.41 33.33 -6.88
N ASN A 255 -4.35 34.25 -7.11
CA ASN A 255 -5.59 34.34 -6.32
C ASN A 255 -6.49 33.11 -6.52
N ASP A 256 -6.67 32.64 -7.77
CA ASP A 256 -7.42 31.41 -8.05
C ASP A 256 -6.80 30.19 -7.34
N LEU A 257 -5.49 30.04 -7.44
CA LEU A 257 -4.76 28.97 -6.76
C LEU A 257 -4.91 29.04 -5.25
N LEU A 258 -4.78 30.23 -4.65
CA LEU A 258 -4.98 30.44 -3.21
C LEU A 258 -6.40 30.06 -2.78
N GLN A 259 -7.42 30.44 -3.56
CA GLN A 259 -8.80 30.05 -3.26
C GLN A 259 -8.97 28.53 -3.27
N ARG A 260 -8.39 27.83 -4.26
CA ARG A 260 -8.41 26.37 -4.31
C ARG A 260 -7.73 25.74 -3.09
N TYR A 261 -6.57 26.26 -2.66
CA TYR A 261 -5.90 25.80 -1.43
C TYR A 261 -6.79 25.97 -0.20
N LEU A 262 -7.44 27.14 -0.05
CA LEU A 262 -8.32 27.41 1.08
C LEU A 262 -9.52 26.48 1.11
N VAL A 263 -10.12 26.15 -0.04
CA VAL A 263 -11.23 25.20 -0.13
C VAL A 263 -10.80 23.82 0.40
N VAL A 264 -9.66 23.31 -0.06
CA VAL A 264 -9.16 21.99 0.39
C VAL A 264 -8.75 22.03 1.87
N ALA A 265 -8.08 23.09 2.31
CA ALA A 265 -7.67 23.25 3.71
C ALA A 265 -8.88 23.27 4.66
N HIS A 266 -9.91 24.07 4.36
CA HIS A 266 -11.13 24.11 5.17
C HIS A 266 -11.84 22.75 5.19
N ALA A 267 -11.90 22.06 4.06
CA ALA A 267 -12.51 20.73 3.99
C ALA A 267 -11.74 19.70 4.82
N LEU A 268 -10.40 19.71 4.77
CA LEU A 268 -9.56 18.85 5.61
C LEU A 268 -9.72 19.15 7.10
N THR A 269 -9.78 20.43 7.51
CA THR A 269 -10.02 20.81 8.91
C THR A 269 -11.42 20.39 9.39
N ALA A 270 -12.44 20.53 8.55
CA ALA A 270 -13.79 20.08 8.87
C ALA A 270 -13.84 18.55 9.00
N TRP A 271 -13.18 17.83 8.08
CA TRP A 271 -13.03 16.39 8.13
C TRP A 271 -12.33 15.94 9.41
N GLU A 272 -11.20 16.58 9.77
CA GLU A 272 -10.42 16.28 10.98
C GLU A 272 -11.26 16.47 12.23
N SER A 273 -11.99 17.58 12.33
CA SER A 273 -12.87 17.87 13.46
C SER A 273 -13.94 16.79 13.64
N ARG A 274 -14.54 16.33 12.54
CA ARG A 274 -15.52 15.24 12.55
C ARG A 274 -14.89 13.90 12.94
N ALA A 275 -13.72 13.58 12.38
CA ALA A 275 -12.98 12.38 12.76
C ALA A 275 -12.67 12.37 14.26
N LEU A 276 -12.10 13.45 14.79
CA LEU A 276 -11.79 13.61 16.22
C LEU A 276 -13.01 13.49 17.13
N SER A 277 -14.18 13.96 16.70
CA SER A 277 -15.42 13.80 17.47
C SER A 277 -15.83 12.34 17.66
N LEU A 278 -15.50 11.48 16.69
CA LEU A 278 -15.76 10.03 16.73
C LEU A 278 -14.68 9.27 17.50
N CYS A 279 -13.54 9.91 17.77
CA CYS A 279 -12.43 9.38 18.58
C CYS A 279 -12.64 9.54 20.08
N GLN A 280 -13.61 10.35 20.53
CA GLN A 280 -13.80 10.57 21.96
C GLN A 280 -14.20 9.25 22.63
N PRO A 281 -13.41 8.74 23.59
CA PRO A 281 -13.72 7.47 24.22
C PRO A 281 -14.98 7.62 25.07
N ASP A 282 -15.91 6.65 24.98
CA ASP A 282 -16.65 6.24 26.16
C ASP A 282 -15.59 5.86 27.20
N VAL A 283 -15.43 6.64 28.27
CA VAL A 283 -14.44 6.41 29.32
C VAL A 283 -14.62 4.98 29.87
N PRO A 284 -13.71 4.03 29.61
CA PRO A 284 -13.77 2.72 30.22
C PRO A 284 -13.22 2.84 31.64
N GLN A 285 -13.96 2.36 32.64
CA GLN A 285 -13.54 2.41 34.05
C GLN A 285 -12.30 1.54 34.37
N ASP A 286 -11.89 0.66 33.45
CA ASP A 286 -10.76 -0.25 33.63
C ASP A 286 -9.60 0.13 32.71
N GLY A 287 -8.52 0.65 33.31
CA GLY A 287 -7.37 1.30 32.67
C GLY A 287 -6.54 0.44 31.71
N SER A 288 -7.11 0.07 30.57
CA SER A 288 -6.39 -0.48 29.42
C SER A 288 -5.83 0.63 28.52
N LEU A 289 -4.65 0.39 27.97
CA LEU A 289 -3.86 1.36 27.19
C LEU A 289 -4.64 1.93 25.99
N SER A 290 -4.53 3.25 25.82
CA SER A 290 -5.24 4.05 24.82
C SER A 290 -4.74 3.82 23.38
N LEU A 291 -5.70 3.85 22.45
CA LEU A 291 -5.59 3.83 20.98
C LEU A 291 -4.48 4.75 20.40
N ALA A 292 -4.04 5.75 21.17
CA ALA A 292 -2.98 6.70 20.81
C ALA A 292 -1.61 6.05 20.52
N ALA A 293 -1.29 4.90 21.12
CA ALA A 293 -0.02 4.21 20.85
C ALA A 293 0.03 3.53 19.46
N HIS A 294 -1.13 3.23 18.87
CA HIS A 294 -1.21 2.51 17.60
C HIS A 294 -1.08 3.38 16.35
N ILE A 295 -1.46 4.66 16.45
CA ILE A 295 -1.37 5.63 15.34
C ILE A 295 0.09 5.90 14.96
N THR A 296 1.00 5.92 15.95
CA THR A 296 2.43 6.18 15.76
C THR A 296 3.12 5.16 14.84
N LEU A 297 2.78 3.87 14.97
CA LEU A 297 3.39 2.79 14.17
C LEU A 297 3.01 2.84 12.67
N SER A 298 1.80 3.31 12.36
CA SER A 298 1.34 3.46 10.97
C SER A 298 1.98 4.69 10.31
N MET A 299 2.08 5.81 11.03
CA MET A 299 2.66 7.06 10.50
C MET A 299 4.18 6.96 10.25
N ASP A 300 4.92 6.20 11.07
CA ASP A 300 6.37 6.01 10.89
C ASP A 300 6.73 5.18 9.64
N ALA A 301 5.82 4.37 9.12
CA ALA A 301 5.99 3.70 7.83
C ALA A 301 5.82 4.66 6.65
N PHE A 302 4.99 5.71 6.79
CA PHE A 302 4.78 6.74 5.77
C PHE A 302 5.85 7.85 5.79
N ASN A 303 6.43 8.16 6.95
CA ASN A 303 7.47 9.20 7.10
C ASN A 303 8.79 8.90 6.37
N LEU A 304 8.99 7.69 5.84
CA LEU A 304 10.19 7.29 5.08
C LEU A 304 10.26 7.88 3.66
N PHE A 305 9.18 8.49 3.18
CA PHE A 305 9.10 9.03 1.81
C PHE A 305 8.97 10.56 1.76
N GLY A 306 9.09 11.22 2.92
CA GLY A 306 8.91 12.67 3.09
C GLY A 306 10.19 13.46 3.37
N GLN A 307 11.38 12.90 3.12
CA GLN A 307 12.65 13.64 3.15
C GLN A 307 13.28 13.70 1.76
#